data_AF-A0A2E6L4V3-F1
#
_entry.id   AF-A0A2E6L4V3-F1
#
_cell.length_a   1.000
_cell.length_b   1.000
_cell.length_c   1.000
_cell.angle_alpha   90.00
_cell.angle_beta   90.00
_cell.angle_gamma   90.00
#
_symmetry.space_group_name_H-M   'P 1'
#
loop_
_entity.id
_entity.type
_entity.pdbx_description
1 polymer ?
#
loop_
_entity_poly.entity_id
_entity_poly.type
_entity_poly.pdbx_seq_one_letter_code
_entity_poly.pdbx_strand_id
1 'polypeptide(L)'
;MKQKLGLALLCLTSMTGLAQEKWLSFKGKEGPGKGKHIVLVSGDEEYRSEESAPMLAKILSERHGFDTTVLFSWSADGTYIDPNNIQGVTGWEKLDSADLMIIGTRMRAYTPETIKHLGGFLNAGKPVIGFRTATHAFKGGGKMGNIGAGEWGLKVLGERWVNHHGGHKTQGARGVIAEGCEEHPVLNSVKDVFGPSDVYGVRHLTDKDTVLLRGAVTQSLNPASKPIDGPKNSPMMPLAWLHTYESPDAKTTGRSLCTTMGASVDFLSEDLRRLIVNASFHLLDLKVPKKANVDFVDAFYPSFYGFWNGKSAGIWKERGLKADDFGLAKTPTAPEPKGTPKWPYMPVKK
;
A
#
# COMPACT_ATOMS: atom_id res chain seq x y z
N MET A 1 -59.24 16.49 -50.53
CA MET A 1 -58.28 16.70 -49.42
C MET A 1 -57.55 15.39 -49.14
N LYS A 2 -56.25 15.30 -49.40
CA LYS A 2 -55.41 14.14 -49.03
C LYS A 2 -54.48 14.59 -47.90
N GLN A 3 -54.71 14.13 -46.68
CA GLN A 3 -53.81 14.37 -45.54
C GLN A 3 -52.67 13.34 -45.58
N LYS A 4 -51.42 13.84 -45.64
CA LYS A 4 -50.21 13.05 -45.40
C LYS A 4 -49.94 13.09 -43.90
N LEU A 5 -49.96 11.94 -43.24
CA LEU A 5 -49.54 11.79 -41.85
C LEU A 5 -48.04 11.49 -41.84
N GLY A 6 -47.24 12.45 -41.38
CA GLY A 6 -45.81 12.28 -41.17
C GLY A 6 -45.56 11.61 -39.82
N LEU A 7 -44.85 10.48 -39.84
CA LEU A 7 -44.44 9.77 -38.63
C LEU A 7 -43.10 10.37 -38.14
N ALA A 8 -43.14 11.11 -37.04
CA ALA A 8 -41.94 11.61 -36.38
C ALA A 8 -41.36 10.51 -35.48
N LEU A 9 -40.16 10.04 -35.80
CA LEU A 9 -39.42 9.05 -35.01
C LEU A 9 -38.70 9.78 -33.86
N LEU A 10 -39.19 9.60 -32.63
CA LEU A 10 -38.56 10.13 -31.42
C LEU A 10 -37.40 9.20 -31.01
N CYS A 11 -36.16 9.61 -31.29
CA CYS A 11 -34.97 8.96 -30.74
C CYS A 11 -34.84 9.29 -29.25
N LEU A 12 -35.25 8.37 -28.38
CA LEU A 12 -34.94 8.39 -26.95
C LEU A 12 -33.46 8.01 -26.75
N THR A 13 -32.60 8.99 -26.55
CA THR A 13 -31.24 8.77 -26.04
C THR A 13 -31.31 8.48 -24.55
N SER A 14 -31.18 7.20 -24.18
CA SER A 14 -31.04 6.76 -22.80
C SER A 14 -29.69 7.27 -22.26
N MET A 15 -29.71 8.29 -21.41
CA MET A 15 -28.56 8.63 -20.57
C MET A 15 -28.39 7.52 -19.53
N THR A 16 -27.57 6.52 -19.85
CA THR A 16 -27.04 5.62 -18.83
C THR A 16 -26.07 6.43 -17.99
N GLY A 17 -26.48 6.80 -16.77
CA GLY A 17 -25.56 7.35 -15.79
C GLY A 17 -24.47 6.30 -15.54
N LEU A 18 -23.23 6.59 -15.97
CA LEU A 18 -22.09 5.73 -15.67
C LEU A 18 -21.97 5.67 -14.14
N ALA A 19 -22.17 4.47 -13.57
CA ALA A 19 -21.96 4.25 -12.16
C ALA A 19 -20.51 4.63 -11.83
N GLN A 20 -20.32 5.46 -10.82
CA GLN A 20 -18.99 5.92 -10.43
C GLN A 20 -18.14 4.72 -9.99
N GLU A 21 -17.02 4.47 -10.69
CA GLU A 21 -16.10 3.40 -10.32
C GLU A 21 -15.57 3.58 -8.90
N LYS A 22 -15.49 2.47 -8.16
CA LYS A 22 -15.05 2.43 -6.75
C LYS A 22 -13.58 2.06 -6.58
N TRP A 23 -12.89 1.83 -7.69
CA TRP A 23 -11.47 1.53 -7.76
C TRP A 23 -10.85 2.41 -8.84
N LEU A 24 -9.52 2.46 -8.89
CA LEU A 24 -8.78 3.20 -9.90
C LEU A 24 -7.92 2.23 -10.71
N SER A 25 -8.13 2.14 -12.01
CA SER A 25 -7.39 1.23 -12.89
C SER A 25 -6.48 2.00 -13.84
N PHE A 26 -5.25 1.51 -14.01
CA PHE A 26 -4.30 1.98 -15.01
C PHE A 26 -3.86 0.82 -15.89
N LYS A 27 -4.05 0.98 -17.20
CA LYS A 27 -3.47 0.07 -18.19
C LYS A 27 -1.96 0.33 -18.24
N GLY A 28 -1.17 -0.73 -18.08
CA GLY A 28 0.28 -0.63 -18.17
C GLY A 28 0.74 -0.15 -19.55
N LYS A 29 1.73 0.73 -19.56
CA LYS A 29 2.46 1.09 -20.79
C LYS A 29 3.35 -0.07 -21.25
N GLU A 30 4.16 0.17 -22.28
CA GLU A 30 5.20 -0.79 -22.64
C GLU A 30 6.24 -0.90 -21.52
N GLY A 31 6.65 -2.12 -21.20
CA GLY A 31 7.67 -2.37 -20.20
C GLY A 31 7.75 -3.83 -19.77
N PRO A 32 8.75 -4.19 -18.96
CA PRO A 32 8.98 -5.58 -18.54
C PRO A 32 7.84 -6.20 -17.69
N GLY A 33 6.95 -5.38 -17.13
CA GLY A 33 5.75 -5.81 -16.39
C GLY A 33 4.52 -6.08 -17.27
N LYS A 34 4.62 -5.90 -18.60
CA LYS A 34 3.50 -6.08 -19.52
C LYS A 34 2.87 -7.47 -19.40
N GLY A 35 1.54 -7.51 -19.32
CA GLY A 35 0.78 -8.75 -19.15
C GLY A 35 0.70 -9.25 -17.71
N LYS A 36 1.22 -8.50 -16.74
CA LYS A 36 1.03 -8.73 -15.31
C LYS A 36 0.10 -7.69 -14.70
N HIS A 37 -0.76 -8.12 -13.79
CA HIS A 37 -1.72 -7.27 -13.09
C HIS A 37 -1.40 -7.20 -11.58
N ILE A 38 -1.22 -5.99 -11.05
CA ILE A 38 -0.97 -5.74 -9.63
C ILE A 38 -2.18 -5.04 -9.02
N VAL A 39 -2.75 -5.59 -7.95
CA VAL A 39 -3.80 -4.93 -7.17
C VAL A 39 -3.20 -4.30 -5.92
N LEU A 40 -3.43 -3.01 -5.73
CA LEU A 40 -3.00 -2.25 -4.56
C LEU A 40 -4.20 -1.97 -3.66
N VAL A 41 -4.17 -2.46 -2.42
CA VAL A 41 -5.28 -2.35 -1.47
C VAL A 41 -4.96 -1.29 -0.41
N SER A 42 -5.76 -0.21 -0.40
CA SER A 42 -5.65 0.88 0.57
C SER A 42 -6.82 0.88 1.57
N GLY A 43 -6.56 1.38 2.78
CA GLY A 43 -7.54 1.39 3.87
C GLY A 43 -6.87 1.54 5.23
N ASP A 44 -6.11 2.61 5.39
CA ASP A 44 -5.37 2.96 6.62
C ASP A 44 -5.68 4.41 7.02
N GLU A 45 -6.42 4.57 8.11
CA GLU A 45 -6.85 5.86 8.65
C GLU A 45 -5.76 6.70 9.33
N GLU A 46 -4.55 6.16 9.48
CA GLU A 46 -3.39 6.80 10.11
C GLU A 46 -2.29 7.12 9.10
N TYR A 47 -1.80 6.13 8.35
CA TYR A 47 -0.59 6.21 7.53
C TYR A 47 -0.82 6.55 6.06
N ARG A 48 -2.06 6.83 5.66
CA ARG A 48 -2.43 7.43 4.36
C ARG A 48 -2.14 6.54 3.15
N SER A 49 -2.48 5.27 3.27
CA SER A 49 -2.38 4.32 2.14
C SER A 49 -3.20 4.75 0.92
N GLU A 50 -4.28 5.50 1.11
CA GLU A 50 -5.12 6.06 0.04
C GLU A 50 -4.39 7.10 -0.81
N GLU A 51 -3.28 7.66 -0.31
CA GLU A 51 -2.42 8.58 -1.07
C GLU A 51 -1.27 7.83 -1.75
N SER A 52 -0.63 6.91 -1.03
CA SER A 52 0.56 6.20 -1.51
C SER A 52 0.24 5.09 -2.51
N ALA A 53 -0.87 4.37 -2.36
CA ALA A 53 -1.23 3.30 -3.28
C ALA A 53 -1.46 3.80 -4.72
N PRO A 54 -2.23 4.88 -4.98
CA PRO A 54 -2.32 5.46 -6.32
C PRO A 54 -0.99 5.94 -6.89
N MET A 55 -0.13 6.52 -6.05
CA MET A 55 1.20 6.95 -6.48
C MET A 55 2.06 5.77 -6.93
N LEU A 56 2.10 4.68 -6.16
CA LEU A 56 2.84 3.46 -6.52
C LEU A 56 2.24 2.78 -7.77
N ALA A 57 0.91 2.73 -7.87
CA ALA A 57 0.21 2.17 -9.02
C ALA A 57 0.60 2.86 -10.33
N LYS A 58 0.67 4.20 -10.31
CA LYS A 58 1.14 4.99 -11.45
C LYS A 58 2.59 4.68 -11.79
N ILE A 59 3.50 4.60 -10.82
CA ILE A 59 4.90 4.24 -11.09
C ILE A 59 4.97 2.85 -11.75
N LEU A 60 4.29 1.85 -11.20
CA LEU A 60 4.30 0.47 -11.73
C LEU A 60 3.71 0.40 -13.15
N SER A 61 2.61 1.09 -13.42
CA SER A 61 1.97 1.07 -14.73
C SER A 61 2.69 1.89 -15.78
N GLU A 62 3.07 3.13 -15.45
CA GLU A 62 3.59 4.09 -16.42
C GLU A 62 5.09 3.95 -16.68
N ARG A 63 5.85 3.44 -15.70
CA ARG A 63 7.31 3.26 -15.82
C ARG A 63 7.71 1.83 -16.14
N HIS A 64 6.89 0.83 -15.79
CA HIS A 64 7.24 -0.59 -15.88
C HIS A 64 6.25 -1.45 -16.66
N GLY A 65 5.07 -0.92 -17.01
CA GLY A 65 4.11 -1.61 -17.87
C GLY A 65 3.22 -2.63 -17.18
N PHE A 66 3.17 -2.67 -15.84
CA PHE A 66 2.19 -3.47 -15.12
C PHE A 66 0.79 -2.88 -15.31
N ASP A 67 -0.22 -3.71 -15.53
CA ASP A 67 -1.59 -3.27 -15.27
C ASP A 67 -1.74 -3.10 -13.75
N THR A 68 -2.41 -2.04 -13.31
CA THR A 68 -2.62 -1.82 -11.87
C THR A 68 -4.04 -1.43 -11.55
N THR A 69 -4.56 -1.94 -10.43
CA THR A 69 -5.85 -1.52 -9.88
C THR A 69 -5.71 -1.15 -8.42
N VAL A 70 -6.21 0.02 -8.01
CA VAL A 70 -6.19 0.48 -6.62
C VAL A 70 -7.57 0.37 -6.02
N LEU A 71 -7.65 -0.34 -4.89
CA LEU A 71 -8.86 -0.46 -4.08
C LEU A 71 -8.80 0.53 -2.93
N PHE A 72 -9.94 1.11 -2.60
CA PHE A 72 -10.08 2.08 -1.50
C PHE A 72 -11.13 1.62 -0.51
N SER A 73 -10.98 2.05 0.74
CA SER A 73 -12.03 2.02 1.74
C SER A 73 -13.03 3.15 1.50
N TRP A 74 -14.30 2.82 1.23
CA TRP A 74 -15.36 3.78 0.98
C TRP A 74 -16.24 4.02 2.21
N SER A 75 -16.90 5.18 2.26
CA SER A 75 -17.96 5.47 3.22
C SER A 75 -19.10 4.45 3.09
N ALA A 76 -19.90 4.29 4.15
CA ALA A 76 -20.98 3.30 4.17
C ALA A 76 -22.05 3.54 3.08
N ASP A 77 -22.26 4.79 2.67
CA ASP A 77 -23.14 5.17 1.56
C ASP A 77 -22.44 5.12 0.19
N GLY A 78 -21.15 4.78 0.17
CA GLY A 78 -20.34 4.67 -1.04
C GLY A 78 -20.05 6.01 -1.74
N THR A 79 -20.25 7.16 -1.10
CA THR A 79 -20.15 8.47 -1.77
C THR A 79 -18.73 9.05 -1.81
N TYR A 80 -17.86 8.71 -0.85
CA TYR A 80 -16.47 9.18 -0.76
C TYR A 80 -15.55 8.11 -0.16
N ILE A 81 -14.24 8.27 -0.35
CA ILE A 81 -13.20 7.45 0.27
C ILE A 81 -13.12 7.78 1.77
N ASP A 82 -13.34 6.76 2.60
CA ASP A 82 -13.31 6.84 4.06
C ASP A 82 -12.46 5.69 4.64
N PRO A 83 -11.18 5.96 4.97
CA PRO A 83 -10.32 5.01 5.64
C PRO A 83 -10.81 4.57 7.03
N ASN A 84 -11.74 5.28 7.69
CA ASN A 84 -12.29 4.83 8.96
C ASN A 84 -13.31 3.68 8.81
N ASN A 85 -13.84 3.45 7.61
CA ASN A 85 -14.79 2.36 7.40
C ASN A 85 -14.05 1.00 7.34
N ILE A 86 -14.02 0.30 8.47
CA ILE A 86 -13.36 -1.01 8.63
C ILE A 86 -13.81 -2.07 7.60
N GLN A 87 -15.04 -1.97 7.09
CA GLN A 87 -15.60 -2.89 6.08
C GLN A 87 -15.62 -2.28 4.67
N GLY A 88 -15.09 -1.07 4.50
CA GLY A 88 -15.36 -0.24 3.32
C GLY A 88 -14.53 -0.56 2.08
N VAL A 89 -13.53 -1.43 2.16
CA VAL A 89 -12.71 -1.77 0.99
C VAL A 89 -13.59 -2.43 -0.06
N THR A 90 -13.68 -1.80 -1.23
CA THR A 90 -14.53 -2.22 -2.36
C THR A 90 -13.66 -2.66 -3.53
N GLY A 91 -14.08 -3.70 -4.25
CA GLY A 91 -13.38 -4.21 -5.44
C GLY A 91 -12.48 -5.43 -5.17
N TRP A 92 -12.73 -6.20 -4.11
CA TRP A 92 -11.92 -7.39 -3.79
C TRP A 92 -11.85 -8.40 -4.94
N GLU A 93 -12.88 -8.48 -5.77
CA GLU A 93 -12.94 -9.35 -6.95
C GLU A 93 -11.85 -9.08 -8.00
N LYS A 94 -11.21 -7.91 -7.95
CA LYS A 94 -10.06 -7.61 -8.82
C LYS A 94 -8.86 -8.52 -8.54
N LEU A 95 -8.76 -9.06 -7.32
CA LEU A 95 -7.72 -10.04 -6.96
C LEU A 95 -7.84 -11.36 -7.74
N ASP A 96 -9.03 -11.72 -8.22
CA ASP A 96 -9.23 -12.98 -8.96
C ASP A 96 -8.31 -13.06 -10.19
N SER A 97 -8.06 -11.91 -10.82
CA SER A 97 -7.20 -11.76 -12.01
C SER A 97 -5.79 -11.23 -11.72
N ALA A 98 -5.48 -10.84 -10.48
CA ALA A 98 -4.20 -10.23 -10.13
C ALA A 98 -3.08 -11.26 -10.08
N ASP A 99 -1.85 -10.88 -10.45
CA ASP A 99 -0.65 -11.68 -10.25
C ASP A 99 0.06 -11.35 -8.92
N LEU A 100 -0.12 -10.15 -8.40
CA LEU A 100 0.50 -9.66 -7.16
C LEU A 100 -0.47 -8.75 -6.42
N MET A 101 -0.47 -8.83 -5.09
CA MET A 101 -1.16 -7.86 -4.23
C MET A 101 -0.14 -7.00 -3.50
N ILE A 102 -0.35 -5.69 -3.48
CA ILE A 102 0.33 -4.76 -2.56
C ILE A 102 -0.71 -4.26 -1.57
N ILE A 103 -0.48 -4.40 -0.27
CA ILE A 103 -1.46 -4.07 0.77
C ILE A 103 -0.85 -3.12 1.80
N GLY A 104 -1.56 -2.02 2.05
CA GLY A 104 -1.27 -1.06 3.10
C GLY A 104 -2.58 -0.74 3.82
N THR A 105 -3.16 -1.72 4.48
CA THR A 105 -4.43 -1.55 5.19
C THR A 105 -4.22 -1.71 6.68
N ARG A 106 -5.14 -1.13 7.46
CA ARG A 106 -5.14 -1.21 8.92
C ARG A 106 -6.47 -1.74 9.41
N MET A 107 -6.46 -2.81 10.20
CA MET A 107 -7.60 -3.23 11.02
C MET A 107 -8.93 -3.36 10.26
N ARG A 108 -8.90 -3.81 9.00
CA ARG A 108 -10.08 -4.13 8.19
C ARG A 108 -10.80 -5.37 8.73
N ALA A 109 -12.06 -5.55 8.35
CA ALA A 109 -12.79 -6.77 8.67
C ALA A 109 -12.63 -7.82 7.56
N TYR A 110 -12.61 -9.08 7.95
CA TYR A 110 -12.89 -10.18 7.02
C TYR A 110 -14.39 -10.24 6.73
N THR A 111 -14.81 -9.56 5.67
CA THR A 111 -16.15 -9.70 5.09
C THR A 111 -16.23 -10.97 4.23
N PRO A 112 -17.44 -11.48 3.89
CA PRO A 112 -17.57 -12.61 2.96
C PRO A 112 -16.86 -12.39 1.62
N GLU A 113 -16.91 -11.17 1.07
CA GLU A 113 -16.19 -10.81 -0.16
C GLU A 113 -14.67 -10.84 0.02
N THR A 114 -14.18 -10.26 1.13
CA THR A 114 -12.75 -10.31 1.47
C THR A 114 -12.28 -11.76 1.55
N ILE A 115 -12.97 -12.60 2.33
CA ILE A 115 -12.61 -14.02 2.52
C ILE A 115 -12.60 -14.76 1.18
N LYS A 116 -13.61 -14.56 0.33
CA LYS A 116 -13.71 -15.24 -0.95
C LYS A 116 -12.54 -14.90 -1.87
N HIS A 117 -12.31 -13.61 -2.11
CA HIS A 117 -11.39 -13.16 -3.14
C HIS A 117 -9.94 -13.15 -2.66
N LEU A 118 -9.67 -12.67 -1.44
CA LEU A 118 -8.35 -12.76 -0.84
C LEU A 118 -7.95 -14.21 -0.57
N GLY A 119 -8.91 -15.04 -0.12
CA GLY A 119 -8.68 -16.45 0.13
C GLY A 119 -8.34 -17.19 -1.16
N GLY A 120 -9.08 -16.93 -2.24
CA GLY A 120 -8.78 -17.45 -3.57
C GLY A 120 -7.40 -17.02 -4.08
N PHE A 121 -7.04 -15.75 -3.90
CA PHE A 121 -5.73 -15.22 -4.26
C PHE A 121 -4.58 -15.94 -3.53
N LEU A 122 -4.69 -16.12 -2.22
CA LEU A 122 -3.66 -16.80 -1.43
C LEU A 122 -3.64 -18.31 -1.64
N ASN A 123 -4.80 -18.95 -1.86
CA ASN A 123 -4.87 -20.37 -2.23
C ASN A 123 -4.23 -20.67 -3.59
N ALA A 124 -4.07 -19.65 -4.44
CA ALA A 124 -3.28 -19.76 -5.67
C ALA A 124 -1.77 -19.54 -5.44
N GLY A 125 -1.31 -19.31 -4.19
CA GLY A 125 0.10 -19.09 -3.85
C GLY A 125 0.65 -17.74 -4.35
N LYS A 126 -0.24 -16.79 -4.70
CA LYS A 126 0.16 -15.54 -5.34
C LYS A 126 0.88 -14.60 -4.36
N PRO A 127 1.89 -13.86 -4.82
CA PRO A 127 2.72 -13.07 -3.94
C PRO A 127 2.02 -11.87 -3.30
N VAL A 128 2.54 -11.44 -2.15
CA VAL A 128 2.03 -10.28 -1.38
C VAL A 128 3.16 -9.32 -1.03
N ILE A 129 2.96 -8.02 -1.21
CA ILE A 129 3.81 -6.99 -0.62
C ILE A 129 3.00 -6.26 0.45
N GLY A 130 3.43 -6.36 1.71
CA GLY A 130 2.85 -5.58 2.81
C GLY A 130 3.77 -4.43 3.20
N PHE A 131 3.27 -3.20 3.22
CA PHE A 131 3.97 -2.09 3.87
C PHE A 131 3.21 -1.67 5.13
N ARG A 132 3.49 -0.50 5.71
CA ARG A 132 2.84 -0.01 6.93
C ARG A 132 1.40 -0.45 7.13
N THR A 133 1.18 -0.73 8.41
CA THR A 133 0.09 -1.41 9.09
C THR A 133 -0.42 -2.73 8.52
N ALA A 134 0.07 -3.21 7.37
CA ALA A 134 -0.36 -4.50 6.83
C ALA A 134 -0.04 -5.71 7.73
N THR A 135 0.94 -5.59 8.64
CA THR A 135 1.20 -6.58 9.72
C THR A 135 -0.01 -6.78 10.64
N HIS A 136 -0.96 -5.86 10.61
CA HIS A 136 -2.25 -5.94 11.30
C HIS A 136 -3.36 -5.39 10.39
N ALA A 137 -3.31 -5.82 9.12
CA ALA A 137 -4.28 -5.46 8.09
C ALA A 137 -5.72 -5.77 8.49
N PHE A 138 -5.93 -6.81 9.29
CA PHE A 138 -7.26 -7.29 9.65
C PHE A 138 -7.42 -7.45 11.17
N LYS A 139 -8.67 -7.30 11.63
CA LYS A 139 -9.06 -7.49 13.04
C LYS A 139 -10.37 -8.28 13.17
N GLY A 140 -10.65 -8.72 14.38
CA GLY A 140 -11.88 -9.46 14.73
C GLY A 140 -11.66 -10.97 14.76
N GLY A 141 -12.75 -11.71 14.99
CA GLY A 141 -12.72 -13.17 15.17
C GLY A 141 -12.91 -14.00 13.89
N GLY A 142 -13.08 -13.34 12.73
CA GLY A 142 -13.27 -14.02 11.44
C GLY A 142 -12.03 -14.81 11.02
N LYS A 143 -12.24 -15.83 10.19
CA LYS A 143 -11.18 -16.67 9.63
C LYS A 143 -11.33 -16.81 8.13
N MET A 144 -10.20 -16.90 7.45
CA MET A 144 -10.08 -17.24 6.04
C MET A 144 -9.25 -18.52 5.97
N GLY A 145 -9.93 -19.66 5.80
CA GLY A 145 -9.32 -20.98 5.97
C GLY A 145 -8.66 -21.13 7.36
N ASN A 146 -7.40 -21.53 7.38
CA ASN A 146 -6.59 -21.64 8.59
C ASN A 146 -6.01 -20.31 9.10
N ILE A 147 -6.27 -19.16 8.45
CA ILE A 147 -5.74 -17.84 8.81
C ILE A 147 -6.81 -17.01 9.53
N GLY A 148 -6.69 -16.80 10.84
CA GLY A 148 -7.52 -15.83 11.56
C GLY A 148 -7.21 -14.38 11.19
N ALA A 149 -8.18 -13.47 11.27
CA ALA A 149 -7.98 -12.05 10.96
C ALA A 149 -6.83 -11.43 11.78
N GLY A 150 -6.79 -11.69 13.09
CA GLY A 150 -5.70 -11.26 13.97
C GLY A 150 -4.38 -12.02 13.80
N GLU A 151 -4.36 -13.09 13.01
CA GLU A 151 -3.16 -13.88 12.69
C GLU A 151 -2.59 -13.56 11.31
N TRP A 152 -3.29 -12.77 10.49
CA TRP A 152 -2.93 -12.43 9.11
C TRP A 152 -1.46 -12.05 8.99
N GLY A 153 -1.01 -11.02 9.72
CA GLY A 153 0.34 -10.50 9.55
C GLY A 153 1.38 -11.54 9.92
N LEU A 154 1.17 -12.27 11.02
CA LEU A 154 2.10 -13.32 11.43
C LEU A 154 2.19 -14.43 10.37
N LYS A 155 1.06 -14.88 9.83
CA LYS A 155 1.01 -16.03 8.91
C LYS A 155 1.36 -15.68 7.46
N VAL A 156 1.09 -14.46 7.01
CA VAL A 156 1.26 -14.05 5.60
C VAL A 156 2.48 -13.15 5.42
N LEU A 157 2.84 -12.35 6.42
CA LEU A 157 3.93 -11.38 6.36
C LEU A 157 5.07 -11.69 7.35
N GLY A 158 4.98 -12.76 8.13
CA GLY A 158 5.96 -13.13 9.15
C GLY A 158 5.90 -12.33 10.45
N GLU A 159 5.07 -11.28 10.54
CA GLU A 159 4.98 -10.44 11.74
C GLU A 159 3.59 -9.79 11.93
N ARG A 160 3.19 -9.65 13.19
CA ARG A 160 2.01 -8.93 13.66
C ARG A 160 2.36 -7.57 14.26
N TRP A 161 1.37 -6.75 14.60
CA TRP A 161 1.62 -5.56 15.42
C TRP A 161 2.21 -5.93 16.79
N VAL A 162 3.35 -5.33 17.15
CA VAL A 162 3.99 -5.49 18.45
C VAL A 162 3.95 -4.16 19.22
N ASN A 163 4.74 -3.17 18.78
CA ASN A 163 4.84 -1.85 19.39
C ASN A 163 5.60 -0.88 18.47
N HIS A 164 5.55 0.41 18.81
CA HIS A 164 6.53 1.39 18.36
C HIS A 164 7.85 1.15 19.09
N HIS A 165 8.93 0.90 18.34
CA HIS A 165 10.28 0.75 18.87
C HIS A 165 11.01 2.10 18.90
N GLY A 166 10.86 2.88 17.83
CA GLY A 166 11.21 4.30 17.79
C GLY A 166 10.19 5.18 18.49
N GLY A 167 10.60 6.38 18.87
CA GLY A 167 9.70 7.42 19.37
C GLY A 167 8.76 7.91 18.27
N HIS A 168 7.47 7.61 18.41
CA HIS A 168 6.45 7.99 17.44
C HIS A 168 6.46 9.50 17.17
N LYS A 169 6.51 9.88 15.89
CA LYS A 169 6.57 11.28 15.39
C LYS A 169 7.76 12.12 15.88
N THR A 170 8.77 11.51 16.48
CA THR A 170 9.94 12.21 17.02
C THR A 170 11.26 11.57 16.57
N GLN A 171 11.25 10.28 16.26
CA GLN A 171 12.39 9.53 15.74
C GLN A 171 12.01 8.87 14.41
N GLY A 172 12.84 9.03 13.38
CA GLY A 172 12.64 8.38 12.09
C GLY A 172 13.28 7.00 12.02
N ALA A 173 13.09 6.33 10.89
CA ALA A 173 13.70 5.06 10.55
C ALA A 173 14.68 5.23 9.37
N ARG A 174 15.91 4.73 9.51
CA ARG A 174 16.84 4.56 8.40
C ARG A 174 17.10 3.08 8.16
N GLY A 175 16.91 2.64 6.92
CA GLY A 175 17.26 1.30 6.46
C GLY A 175 18.77 1.12 6.38
N VAL A 176 19.25 0.04 6.97
CA VAL A 176 20.61 -0.47 6.88
C VAL A 176 20.53 -1.84 6.22
N ILE A 177 21.28 -2.05 5.15
CA ILE A 177 21.33 -3.35 4.46
C ILE A 177 21.79 -4.42 5.45
N ALA A 178 21.02 -5.50 5.55
CA ALA A 178 21.41 -6.63 6.39
C ALA A 178 22.64 -7.31 5.80
N GLU A 179 23.53 -7.77 6.68
CA GLU A 179 24.75 -8.48 6.31
C GLU A 179 24.45 -9.65 5.36
N GLY A 180 25.18 -9.71 4.24
CA GLY A 180 25.04 -10.75 3.22
C GLY A 180 23.91 -10.52 2.21
N CYS A 181 23.13 -9.44 2.34
CA CYS A 181 22.05 -9.11 1.42
C CYS A 181 22.43 -8.04 0.37
N GLU A 182 23.67 -7.54 0.36
CA GLU A 182 24.12 -6.42 -0.46
C GLU A 182 23.86 -6.62 -1.97
N GLU A 183 23.98 -7.86 -2.43
CA GLU A 183 23.77 -8.25 -3.84
C GLU A 183 22.36 -8.81 -4.10
N HIS A 184 21.46 -8.81 -3.12
CA HIS A 184 20.11 -9.33 -3.30
C HIS A 184 19.35 -8.47 -4.34
N PRO A 185 18.73 -9.06 -5.38
CA PRO A 185 18.13 -8.28 -6.47
C PRO A 185 17.09 -7.25 -6.04
N VAL A 186 16.34 -7.52 -4.97
CA VAL A 186 15.38 -6.58 -4.38
C VAL A 186 16.06 -5.26 -3.95
N LEU A 187 17.33 -5.31 -3.59
CA LEU A 187 18.13 -4.16 -3.18
C LEU A 187 18.93 -3.52 -4.33
N ASN A 188 18.69 -3.91 -5.59
CA ASN A 188 19.29 -3.27 -6.76
C ASN A 188 19.09 -1.73 -6.70
N SER A 189 20.19 -0.99 -6.56
CA SER A 189 20.20 0.47 -6.41
C SER A 189 19.38 1.01 -5.23
N VAL A 190 19.20 0.24 -4.15
CA VAL A 190 18.65 0.70 -2.87
C VAL A 190 19.82 0.89 -1.90
N LYS A 191 20.04 2.11 -1.42
CA LYS A 191 21.23 2.50 -0.64
C LYS A 191 20.91 3.25 0.65
N ASP A 192 19.98 4.20 0.62
CA ASP A 192 19.59 5.01 1.78
C ASP A 192 18.07 5.16 1.85
N VAL A 193 17.44 4.26 2.58
CA VAL A 193 16.00 4.29 2.82
C VAL A 193 15.73 5.05 4.12
N PHE A 194 15.40 6.34 4.03
CA PHE A 194 14.95 7.12 5.18
C PHE A 194 13.43 7.33 5.17
N GLY A 195 12.78 7.19 6.34
CA GLY A 195 11.38 7.54 6.54
C GLY A 195 11.20 8.38 7.82
N PRO A 196 10.44 9.47 7.80
CA PRO A 196 10.07 10.22 8.99
C PRO A 196 8.95 9.53 9.81
N SER A 197 8.67 8.25 9.56
CA SER A 197 7.95 7.38 10.48
C SER A 197 8.89 6.59 11.39
N ASP A 198 8.40 6.22 12.57
CA ASP A 198 9.18 5.50 13.58
C ASP A 198 9.39 4.02 13.21
N VAL A 199 10.42 3.38 13.78
CA VAL A 199 10.67 1.93 13.64
C VAL A 199 9.66 1.13 14.47
N TYR A 200 9.09 0.05 13.92
CA TYR A 200 8.29 -0.91 14.71
C TYR A 200 9.15 -2.01 15.33
N GLY A 201 8.69 -2.54 16.46
CA GLY A 201 9.22 -3.78 17.02
C GLY A 201 8.84 -4.97 16.14
N VAL A 202 9.79 -5.87 15.92
CA VAL A 202 9.64 -7.14 15.21
C VAL A 202 10.28 -8.23 16.07
N ARG A 203 9.57 -9.34 16.27
CA ARG A 203 9.92 -10.41 17.23
C ARG A 203 9.74 -11.83 16.68
N HIS A 204 8.95 -12.03 15.63
CA HIS A 204 8.51 -13.38 15.23
C HIS A 204 9.20 -13.94 13.99
N LEU A 205 10.11 -13.18 13.35
CA LEU A 205 10.88 -13.70 12.23
C LEU A 205 11.80 -14.85 12.68
N THR A 206 12.03 -15.77 11.76
CA THR A 206 12.82 -16.99 11.94
C THR A 206 13.92 -17.05 10.88
N ASP A 207 14.80 -18.06 10.96
CA ASP A 207 15.86 -18.26 9.96
C ASP A 207 15.32 -18.61 8.55
N LYS A 208 14.01 -18.87 8.42
CA LYS A 208 13.35 -19.03 7.11
C LYS A 208 13.06 -17.68 6.43
N ASP A 209 13.10 -16.60 7.19
CA ASP A 209 12.85 -15.24 6.71
C ASP A 209 14.15 -14.59 6.26
N THR A 210 14.14 -13.92 5.12
CA THR A 210 15.31 -13.19 4.63
C THR A 210 15.17 -11.71 4.96
N VAL A 211 15.82 -11.26 6.05
CA VAL A 211 15.85 -9.84 6.40
C VAL A 211 16.78 -9.11 5.43
N LEU A 212 16.22 -8.21 4.62
CA LEU A 212 16.95 -7.43 3.63
C LEU A 212 17.44 -6.11 4.21
N LEU A 213 16.61 -5.44 5.01
CA LEU A 213 16.93 -4.19 5.69
C LEU A 213 16.65 -4.31 7.19
N ARG A 214 17.52 -3.70 7.99
CA ARG A 214 17.32 -3.41 9.41
C ARG A 214 17.06 -1.92 9.62
N GLY A 215 16.25 -1.58 10.61
CA GLY A 215 15.79 -0.24 10.91
C GLY A 215 16.58 0.39 12.04
N ALA A 216 17.45 1.32 11.70
CA ALA A 216 18.08 2.21 12.66
C ALA A 216 17.08 3.27 13.12
N VAL A 217 16.83 3.34 14.43
CA VAL A 217 16.13 4.48 15.06
C VAL A 217 17.05 5.69 14.98
N THR A 218 16.53 6.81 14.50
CA THR A 218 17.30 8.07 14.33
C THR A 218 17.00 9.08 15.44
N GLN A 219 17.89 10.06 15.62
CA GLN A 219 17.76 11.10 16.66
C GLN A 219 16.56 12.03 16.43
N SER A 220 16.12 12.19 15.19
CA SER A 220 15.07 13.12 14.79
C SER A 220 14.41 12.68 13.48
N LEU A 221 13.40 13.42 13.01
CA LEU A 221 12.79 13.21 11.70
C LEU A 221 13.57 13.84 10.54
N ASN A 222 14.71 14.49 10.77
CA ASN A 222 15.51 15.08 9.70
C ASN A 222 16.07 13.96 8.79
N PRO A 223 15.93 14.05 7.44
CA PRO A 223 16.56 13.09 6.54
C PRO A 223 18.08 12.95 6.73
N ALA A 224 18.78 13.98 7.22
CA ALA A 224 20.20 13.90 7.57
C ALA A 224 20.47 13.37 9.00
N SER A 225 19.44 12.96 9.75
CA SER A 225 19.56 12.55 11.14
C SER A 225 20.42 11.28 11.27
N LYS A 226 21.28 11.26 12.30
CA LYS A 226 22.10 10.08 12.62
C LYS A 226 21.27 9.06 13.40
N PRO A 227 21.60 7.76 13.31
CA PRO A 227 21.13 6.75 14.26
C PRO A 227 21.41 7.18 15.71
N ILE A 228 20.54 6.80 16.63
CA ILE A 228 20.83 6.91 18.07
C ILE A 228 21.83 5.82 18.49
N ASP A 229 22.64 6.12 19.49
CA ASP A 229 23.46 5.11 20.18
C ASP A 229 22.63 4.31 21.17
N GLY A 230 23.15 3.15 21.58
CA GLY A 230 22.63 2.36 22.68
C GLY A 230 21.67 1.22 22.29
N PRO A 231 20.91 0.67 23.27
CA PRO A 231 20.27 -0.64 23.14
C PRO A 231 19.14 -0.67 22.10
N LYS A 232 18.54 0.47 21.75
CA LYS A 232 17.49 0.52 20.71
C LYS A 232 18.01 0.15 19.32
N ASN A 233 19.29 0.35 19.02
CA ASN A 233 19.88 -0.03 17.75
C ASN A 233 20.85 -1.23 17.88
N SER A 234 20.82 -1.93 19.03
CA SER A 234 21.74 -3.03 19.35
C SER A 234 20.98 -4.25 19.90
N PRO A 235 20.42 -5.12 19.03
CA PRO A 235 20.43 -5.04 17.57
C PRO A 235 19.33 -4.12 17.01
N MET A 236 19.51 -3.68 15.76
CA MET A 236 18.44 -3.02 14.99
C MET A 236 17.32 -3.99 14.65
N MET A 237 16.08 -3.50 14.67
CA MET A 237 14.89 -4.27 14.28
C MET A 237 14.90 -4.59 12.78
N PRO A 238 14.41 -5.75 12.34
CA PRO A 238 14.04 -5.97 10.94
C PRO A 238 13.11 -4.86 10.41
N LEU A 239 13.38 -4.39 9.19
CA LEU A 239 12.67 -3.28 8.55
C LEU A 239 12.04 -3.68 7.22
N ALA A 240 12.71 -4.54 6.45
CA ALA A 240 12.15 -5.17 5.26
C ALA A 240 12.66 -6.60 5.13
N TRP A 241 11.79 -7.55 4.82
CA TRP A 241 12.16 -8.96 4.72
C TRP A 241 11.27 -9.72 3.73
N LEU A 242 11.76 -10.86 3.28
CA LEU A 242 11.00 -11.87 2.55
C LEU A 242 10.51 -12.95 3.51
N HIS A 243 9.30 -13.44 3.30
CA HIS A 243 8.65 -14.49 4.07
C HIS A 243 7.94 -15.48 3.13
N THR A 244 7.88 -16.74 3.51
CA THR A 244 7.07 -17.77 2.82
C THR A 244 5.88 -18.11 3.67
N TYR A 245 4.68 -17.94 3.13
CA TYR A 245 3.42 -18.21 3.80
C TYR A 245 2.79 -19.53 3.32
N GLU A 246 1.99 -20.16 4.19
CA GLU A 246 1.11 -21.27 3.84
C GLU A 246 -0.28 -20.74 3.44
N SER A 247 -0.86 -21.28 2.38
CA SER A 247 -2.19 -20.85 1.92
C SER A 247 -3.30 -21.13 2.94
N PRO A 248 -4.41 -20.37 2.92
CA PRO A 248 -5.58 -20.61 3.76
C PRO A 248 -6.10 -22.05 3.80
N ASP A 249 -6.00 -22.78 2.68
CA ASP A 249 -6.42 -24.19 2.58
C ASP A 249 -5.29 -25.20 2.84
N ALA A 250 -4.09 -24.73 3.19
CA ALA A 250 -2.88 -25.50 3.46
C ALA A 250 -2.41 -26.40 2.29
N LYS A 251 -2.77 -26.06 1.05
CA LYS A 251 -2.40 -26.85 -0.14
C LYS A 251 -1.20 -26.30 -0.91
N THR A 252 -0.89 -25.03 -0.74
CA THR A 252 0.23 -24.38 -1.43
C THR A 252 0.95 -23.41 -0.50
N THR A 253 2.06 -22.88 -1.00
CA THR A 253 2.78 -21.79 -0.36
C THR A 253 2.85 -20.60 -1.30
N GLY A 254 3.00 -19.40 -0.75
CA GLY A 254 3.32 -18.21 -1.51
C GLY A 254 4.43 -17.42 -0.82
N ARG A 255 4.89 -16.36 -1.48
CA ARG A 255 5.96 -15.50 -0.97
C ARG A 255 5.43 -14.11 -0.68
N SER A 256 5.96 -13.48 0.35
CA SER A 256 5.70 -12.08 0.63
C SER A 256 6.97 -11.29 0.86
N LEU A 257 6.90 -10.00 0.54
CA LEU A 257 7.81 -9.00 1.08
C LEU A 257 7.03 -8.17 2.09
N CYS A 258 7.54 -8.03 3.30
CA CYS A 258 6.99 -7.09 4.27
C CYS A 258 8.00 -5.98 4.54
N THR A 259 7.52 -4.74 4.66
CA THR A 259 8.29 -3.65 5.27
C THR A 259 7.49 -2.95 6.35
N THR A 260 8.17 -2.63 7.45
CA THR A 260 7.68 -1.73 8.49
C THR A 260 7.97 -0.26 8.13
N MET A 261 8.05 0.08 6.85
CA MET A 261 7.99 1.47 6.37
C MET A 261 6.75 1.66 5.51
N GLY A 262 6.49 2.88 5.07
CA GLY A 262 5.41 3.16 4.12
C GLY A 262 4.25 3.94 4.73
N ALA A 263 4.52 4.80 5.72
CA ALA A 263 3.70 6.00 5.82
C ALA A 263 3.76 6.74 4.47
N SER A 264 2.68 7.38 4.03
CA SER A 264 2.65 8.08 2.74
C SER A 264 3.86 9.02 2.56
N VAL A 265 4.24 9.74 3.62
CA VAL A 265 5.44 10.60 3.66
C VAL A 265 6.79 9.85 3.56
N ASP A 266 6.87 8.58 3.98
CA ASP A 266 8.10 7.77 3.82
C ASP A 266 8.41 7.54 2.34
N PHE A 267 7.39 7.48 1.48
CA PHE A 267 7.57 7.28 0.03
C PHE A 267 8.13 8.51 -0.70
N LEU A 268 8.39 9.62 0.00
CA LEU A 268 9.29 10.65 -0.51
C LEU A 268 10.69 10.10 -0.75
N SER A 269 11.11 9.09 0.03
CA SER A 269 12.31 8.30 -0.26
C SER A 269 12.18 7.60 -1.62
N GLU A 270 13.10 7.95 -2.52
CA GLU A 270 13.27 7.28 -3.82
C GLU A 270 13.59 5.79 -3.62
N ASP A 271 14.45 5.48 -2.65
CA ASP A 271 14.91 4.12 -2.41
C ASP A 271 13.82 3.24 -1.77
N LEU A 272 12.90 3.80 -0.98
CA LEU A 272 11.73 3.06 -0.50
C LEU A 272 10.80 2.69 -1.67
N ARG A 273 10.53 3.64 -2.58
CA ARG A 273 9.74 3.34 -3.79
C ARG A 273 10.43 2.27 -4.62
N ARG A 274 11.75 2.35 -4.77
CA ARG A 274 12.54 1.35 -5.50
C ARG A 274 12.49 -0.03 -4.85
N LEU A 275 12.53 -0.11 -3.52
CA LEU A 275 12.37 -1.38 -2.81
C LEU A 275 11.05 -2.06 -3.19
N ILE A 276 9.93 -1.33 -3.19
CA ILE A 276 8.61 -1.89 -3.55
C ILE A 276 8.58 -2.33 -5.01
N VAL A 277 9.05 -1.49 -5.94
CA VAL A 277 9.08 -1.84 -7.37
C VAL A 277 9.96 -3.06 -7.64
N ASN A 278 11.18 -3.09 -7.07
CA ASN A 278 12.09 -4.23 -7.20
C ASN A 278 11.48 -5.51 -6.61
N ALA A 279 10.78 -5.40 -5.49
CA ALA A 279 10.07 -6.54 -4.88
C ALA A 279 8.94 -7.05 -5.79
N SER A 280 8.20 -6.16 -6.48
CA SER A 280 7.19 -6.58 -7.46
C SER A 280 7.80 -7.42 -8.58
N PHE A 281 8.96 -7.00 -9.11
CA PHE A 281 9.70 -7.80 -10.10
C PHE A 281 10.14 -9.14 -9.54
N HIS A 282 10.79 -9.14 -8.38
CA HIS A 282 11.34 -10.33 -7.76
C HIS A 282 10.27 -11.38 -7.45
N LEU A 283 9.16 -10.96 -6.84
CA LEU A 283 8.09 -11.87 -6.42
C LEU A 283 7.29 -12.44 -7.59
N LEU A 284 7.26 -11.75 -8.73
CA LEU A 284 6.68 -12.20 -10.00
C LEU A 284 7.66 -12.99 -10.88
N ASP A 285 8.84 -13.34 -10.34
CA ASP A 285 9.92 -14.05 -11.04
C ASP A 285 10.35 -13.37 -12.35
N LEU A 286 10.24 -12.03 -12.37
CA LEU A 286 10.74 -11.19 -13.45
C LEU A 286 12.17 -10.72 -13.12
N LYS A 287 12.96 -10.46 -14.16
CA LYS A 287 14.30 -9.90 -13.99
C LYS A 287 14.23 -8.52 -13.35
N VAL A 288 14.73 -8.40 -12.11
CA VAL A 288 14.77 -7.12 -11.40
C VAL A 288 15.70 -6.13 -12.12
N PRO A 289 15.25 -4.92 -12.48
CA PRO A 289 16.10 -3.91 -13.08
C PRO A 289 17.30 -3.56 -12.19
N LYS A 290 18.46 -3.27 -12.77
CA LYS A 290 19.63 -2.81 -12.01
C LYS A 290 19.39 -1.46 -11.32
N LYS A 291 18.54 -0.62 -11.91
CA LYS A 291 18.00 0.61 -11.31
C LYS A 291 16.59 0.83 -11.86
N ALA A 292 15.56 0.39 -11.14
CA ALA A 292 14.19 0.66 -11.54
C ALA A 292 13.91 2.17 -11.49
N ASN A 293 13.25 2.68 -12.54
CA ASN A 293 12.75 4.06 -12.54
C ASN A 293 11.57 4.17 -11.57
N VAL A 294 11.72 4.99 -10.54
CA VAL A 294 10.70 5.23 -9.52
C VAL A 294 10.34 6.70 -9.39
N ASP A 295 10.67 7.48 -10.43
CA ASP A 295 10.28 8.87 -10.52
C ASP A 295 8.77 8.97 -10.49
N PHE A 296 8.28 9.92 -9.70
CA PHE A 296 6.86 10.21 -9.64
C PHE A 296 6.31 10.45 -11.06
N VAL A 297 5.14 9.89 -11.34
CA VAL A 297 4.44 10.16 -12.61
C VAL A 297 3.77 11.51 -12.55
N ASP A 298 3.02 11.74 -11.47
CA ASP A 298 2.41 13.02 -11.11
C ASP A 298 3.05 13.51 -9.80
N ALA A 299 3.06 14.82 -9.56
CA ALA A 299 3.61 15.36 -8.32
C ALA A 299 2.91 14.75 -7.10
N PHE A 300 3.71 14.32 -6.12
CA PHE A 300 3.22 13.66 -4.91
C PHE A 300 3.41 14.58 -3.70
N TYR A 301 2.28 14.99 -3.12
CA TYR A 301 2.20 15.86 -1.94
C TYR A 301 1.52 15.09 -0.81
N PRO A 302 2.19 14.11 -0.19
CA PRO A 302 1.59 13.32 0.86
C PRO A 302 1.27 14.19 2.07
N SER A 303 0.25 13.84 2.85
CA SER A 303 0.10 14.38 4.19
C SER A 303 1.01 13.64 5.17
N PHE A 304 1.35 14.28 6.28
CA PHE A 304 1.92 13.54 7.40
C PHE A 304 0.87 12.58 7.99
N TYR A 305 1.35 11.50 8.61
CA TYR A 305 0.48 10.48 9.16
C TYR A 305 -0.16 10.92 10.50
N GLY A 306 -1.34 10.40 10.77
CA GLY A 306 -2.10 10.66 12.00
C GLY A 306 -3.59 10.38 11.82
N PHE A 307 -4.30 10.23 12.93
CA PHE A 307 -5.72 9.88 12.87
C PHE A 307 -6.62 11.07 12.55
N TRP A 308 -7.61 10.81 11.70
CA TRP A 308 -8.82 11.63 11.55
C TRP A 308 -10.02 10.80 12.02
N ASN A 309 -10.23 10.73 13.33
CA ASN A 309 -11.27 9.91 13.95
C ASN A 309 -12.15 10.73 14.92
N GLY A 310 -13.24 10.11 15.41
CA GLY A 310 -14.17 10.73 16.35
C GLY A 310 -14.67 12.09 15.85
N LYS A 311 -14.47 13.14 16.65
CA LYS A 311 -14.89 14.52 16.31
C LYS A 311 -14.21 15.09 15.05
N SER A 312 -13.07 14.54 14.65
CA SER A 312 -12.29 15.00 13.50
C SER A 312 -12.52 14.17 12.23
N ALA A 313 -13.35 13.12 12.28
CA ALA A 313 -13.63 12.24 11.15
C ALA A 313 -14.42 12.92 10.02
N GLY A 314 -15.08 14.06 10.29
CA GLY A 314 -15.85 14.81 9.29
C GLY A 314 -15.04 15.21 8.06
N ILE A 315 -13.71 15.32 8.20
CA ILE A 315 -12.80 15.69 7.12
C ILE A 315 -12.87 14.75 5.90
N TRP A 316 -13.15 13.46 6.09
CA TRP A 316 -13.24 12.51 4.97
C TRP A 316 -14.41 12.87 4.07
N LYS A 317 -15.56 13.21 4.66
CA LYS A 317 -16.75 13.67 3.94
C LYS A 317 -16.55 15.06 3.33
N GLU A 318 -15.93 15.98 4.07
CA GLU A 318 -15.64 17.35 3.59
C GLU A 318 -14.72 17.36 2.38
N ARG A 319 -13.70 16.49 2.37
CA ARG A 319 -12.81 16.31 1.20
C ARG A 319 -13.54 15.63 0.04
N GLY A 320 -14.45 14.71 0.33
CA GLY A 320 -15.32 14.08 -0.67
C GLY A 320 -14.57 13.33 -1.78
N LEU A 321 -13.34 12.90 -1.51
CA LEU A 321 -12.46 12.30 -2.54
C LEU A 321 -13.02 10.97 -3.04
N LYS A 322 -12.81 10.75 -4.32
CA LYS A 322 -13.23 9.57 -5.09
C LYS A 322 -12.01 8.95 -5.77
N ALA A 323 -12.15 7.73 -6.28
CA ALA A 323 -11.06 7.04 -6.98
C ALA A 323 -10.46 7.89 -8.12
N ASP A 324 -11.31 8.50 -8.95
CA ASP A 324 -10.89 9.32 -10.10
C ASP A 324 -10.11 10.60 -9.72
N ASP A 325 -10.26 11.08 -8.48
CA ASP A 325 -9.49 12.24 -7.99
C ASP A 325 -7.99 11.91 -7.85
N PHE A 326 -7.63 10.63 -7.87
CA PHE A 326 -6.27 10.14 -7.87
C PHE A 326 -5.78 9.69 -9.26
N GLY A 327 -6.56 9.90 -10.32
CA GLY A 327 -6.19 9.54 -11.70
C GLY A 327 -4.91 10.23 -12.22
N LEU A 328 -4.46 9.86 -13.42
CA LEU A 328 -3.28 10.49 -14.06
C LEU A 328 -3.48 12.02 -14.18
N ALA A 329 -2.39 12.78 -14.02
CA ALA A 329 -2.39 14.25 -13.98
C ALA A 329 -3.22 14.86 -12.82
N LYS A 330 -3.65 14.05 -11.84
CA LYS A 330 -4.30 14.53 -10.61
C LYS A 330 -3.34 14.41 -9.42
N THR A 331 -3.32 15.45 -8.60
CA THR A 331 -2.45 15.57 -7.42
C THR A 331 -3.28 16.06 -6.21
N PRO A 332 -4.21 15.24 -5.70
CA PRO A 332 -4.99 15.60 -4.53
C PRO A 332 -4.07 15.79 -3.32
N THR A 333 -4.45 16.69 -2.43
CA THR A 333 -3.73 16.96 -1.18
C THR A 333 -4.65 16.69 0.00
N ALA A 334 -4.08 16.43 1.17
CA ALA A 334 -4.83 16.40 2.43
C ALA A 334 -4.30 17.45 3.40
N PRO A 335 -5.16 18.04 4.23
CA PRO A 335 -4.69 18.81 5.37
C PRO A 335 -3.98 17.91 6.38
N GLU A 336 -3.10 18.53 7.15
CA GLU A 336 -2.33 17.84 8.18
C GLU A 336 -3.17 17.55 9.43
N PRO A 337 -3.10 16.33 9.99
CA PRO A 337 -3.70 16.02 11.29
C PRO A 337 -3.21 16.94 12.40
N LYS A 338 -4.06 17.15 13.41
CA LYS A 338 -3.64 17.83 14.63
C LYS A 338 -2.46 17.09 15.26
N GLY A 339 -1.41 17.83 15.63
CA GLY A 339 -0.19 17.26 16.22
C GLY A 339 0.79 16.70 15.19
N THR A 340 0.63 17.00 13.89
CA THR A 340 1.69 16.82 12.90
C THR A 340 2.94 17.61 13.31
N PRO A 341 4.14 16.99 13.34
CA PRO A 341 5.38 17.70 13.62
C PRO A 341 5.71 18.71 12.52
N LYS A 342 6.40 19.81 12.88
CA LYS A 342 6.96 20.73 11.88
C LYS A 342 8.08 20.00 11.13
N TRP A 343 7.83 19.64 9.88
CA TRP A 343 8.78 18.90 9.05
C TRP A 343 8.99 19.62 7.70
N PRO A 344 10.06 20.42 7.55
CA PRO A 344 10.25 21.33 6.42
C PRO A 344 10.70 20.63 5.11
N TYR A 345 10.64 19.30 5.05
CA TYR A 345 11.10 18.50 3.92
C TYR A 345 9.94 18.02 3.03
N MET A 346 8.69 18.40 3.35
CA MET A 346 7.55 18.17 2.47
C MET A 346 7.76 18.91 1.13
N PRO A 347 7.42 18.28 -0.01
CA PRO A 347 7.36 18.98 -1.28
C PRO A 347 6.35 20.13 -1.21
N VAL A 348 6.72 21.29 -1.74
CA VAL A 348 5.82 22.45 -1.85
C VAL A 348 5.28 22.51 -3.27
N LYS A 349 3.96 22.67 -3.40
CA LYS A 349 3.33 22.90 -4.69
C LYS A 349 3.81 24.25 -5.22
N LYS A 350 4.59 24.21 -6.30
CA LYS A 350 5.09 25.40 -6.99
C LYS A 350 4.02 26.02 -7.87
#